data_AF-A0A2P8A7S7-F1
#
_entry.id   AF-A0A2P8A7S7-F1
#
_cell.length_a   1.000
_cell.length_b   1.000
_cell.length_c   1.000
_cell.angle_alpha   90.00
_cell.angle_beta   90.00
_cell.angle_gamma   90.00
#
_symmetry.space_group_name_H-M   'P 1'
#
loop_
_entity.id
_entity.type
_entity.pdbx_description
1 polymer ?
#
loop_
_entity_poly.entity_id
_entity_poly.type
_entity_poly.pdbx_seq_one_letter_code
_entity_poly.pdbx_strand_id
1 'polypeptide(L)'
;MLTLILVFGVSLTTAQNDSDACFINQGETRPGGTFAYDAWMQQGQCVRAGSTSYEVCRNRLQNQLENFVDGLHQQEYSAAATVLALLPTIGAFVGTPSRELWPLLSIFPIAAVLVITISFGGDLSGSTLDDYRGVLEKKGMKCVDWSEERLPASLDEWQPNWWRNQRQGLHSFIFAAFGTRNDRVARQSKSDAKMSPFKFNMLIAGAIFFLLGLLAAALTGIGIVEQGAVYATWCTSTWWMHLWYLVVTGVAMFDQWIQTPFTKRWTVYITSQDGSDISFETSDPNEEDVPSSSVLRHLMGLDTPNAFRNTIRAGSYPEPAAEKSRVTKVSAANVQSHTIVLDISVKVDEGRTPAWITSLRLFSRAVSVTIYVFGTSIFAAVALLALPMSQMILILVMGAGVFSRALAAGLISLMREQGLGSVILVCTDSEIAADRLLVQALEFGSLDGDSGLTFEVDGQIWSEGKCVGRRSRWWRLILGILVQPAVVARSDYSTSRSITEGSGMVDVKTTS
;
A
#
# COMPACT_ATOMS: atom_id res chain seq x y z
N MET A 1 6.04 -6.80 12.75
CA MET A 1 6.94 -7.13 13.88
C MET A 1 6.19 -7.18 15.23
N LEU A 2 5.18 -6.32 15.48
CA LEU A 2 4.36 -6.41 16.70
C LEU A 2 3.36 -7.59 16.74
N THR A 3 2.87 -8.06 15.59
CA THR A 3 1.95 -9.22 15.50
C THR A 3 2.63 -10.57 15.77
N LEU A 4 3.97 -10.62 15.72
CA LEU A 4 4.73 -11.84 15.99
C LEU A 4 4.90 -12.10 17.49
N ILE A 5 4.61 -11.11 18.35
CA ILE A 5 4.84 -11.21 19.81
C ILE A 5 3.60 -11.73 20.55
N LEU A 6 2.39 -11.61 19.98
CA LEU A 6 1.15 -12.05 20.66
C LEU A 6 0.85 -13.55 20.50
N VAL A 7 1.52 -14.26 19.58
CA VAL A 7 1.28 -15.70 19.35
C VAL A 7 2.13 -16.60 20.27
N PHE A 8 3.18 -16.06 20.91
CA PHE A 8 4.05 -16.83 21.82
C PHE A 8 3.50 -16.98 23.25
N GLY A 9 2.30 -16.47 23.55
CA GLY A 9 1.78 -16.39 24.91
C GLY A 9 1.05 -17.62 25.46
N VAL A 10 0.80 -18.66 24.66
CA VAL A 10 0.03 -19.83 25.13
C VAL A 10 0.73 -21.11 24.75
N SER A 11 1.52 -21.67 25.69
CA SER A 11 1.60 -23.11 26.01
C SER A 11 2.85 -23.39 26.83
N LEU A 12 2.77 -23.16 28.15
CA LEU A 12 3.56 -23.92 29.12
C LEU A 12 2.59 -24.89 29.79
N THR A 13 2.49 -26.10 29.24
CA THR A 13 1.89 -27.23 29.95
C THR A 13 2.99 -28.21 30.33
N THR A 14 2.88 -28.66 31.58
CA THR A 14 3.79 -29.54 32.30
C THR A 14 3.94 -30.89 31.61
N ALA A 15 5.19 -31.32 31.39
CA ALA A 15 5.53 -32.62 30.85
C ALA A 15 5.09 -33.73 31.82
N GLN A 16 4.19 -34.59 31.37
CA GLN A 16 3.80 -35.81 32.08
C GLN A 16 4.46 -36.99 31.37
N ASN A 17 5.31 -37.72 32.11
CA ASN A 17 5.93 -38.96 31.67
C ASN A 17 4.88 -40.07 31.69
N ASP A 18 4.57 -40.65 30.53
CA ASP A 18 4.40 -42.09 30.35
C ASP A 18 4.24 -42.43 28.86
N SER A 19 5.06 -43.35 28.37
CA SER A 19 5.13 -43.75 26.95
C SER A 19 3.96 -44.63 26.48
N ASP A 20 3.07 -45.06 27.38
CA ASP A 20 1.87 -45.84 27.08
C ASP A 20 0.57 -45.00 27.13
N ALA A 21 0.67 -43.70 27.46
CA ALA A 21 -0.48 -42.86 27.86
C ALA A 21 -1.18 -42.10 26.72
N CYS A 22 -0.85 -42.38 25.45
CA CYS A 22 -1.39 -41.59 24.34
C CYS A 22 -2.71 -42.11 23.77
N PHE A 23 -3.37 -43.04 24.46
CA PHE A 23 -4.68 -43.53 24.06
C PHE A 23 -5.75 -42.54 24.53
N ILE A 24 -6.25 -41.73 23.61
CA ILE A 24 -7.36 -40.81 23.87
C ILE A 24 -8.60 -41.39 23.21
N ASN A 25 -9.51 -41.91 24.03
CA ASN A 25 -10.79 -42.39 23.53
C ASN A 25 -11.57 -41.20 22.95
N GLN A 26 -11.69 -41.15 21.62
CA GLN A 26 -12.48 -40.12 20.92
C GLN A 26 -14.00 -40.27 21.14
N GLY A 27 -14.43 -41.27 21.93
CA GLY A 27 -15.82 -41.67 22.11
C GLY A 27 -16.27 -42.57 20.95
N GLU A 28 -17.50 -43.11 21.01
CA GLU A 28 -18.14 -43.71 19.83
C GLU A 28 -18.39 -42.62 18.78
N THR A 29 -17.37 -42.19 18.06
CA THR A 29 -17.48 -41.29 16.90
C THR A 29 -18.08 -42.06 15.75
N ARG A 30 -19.39 -42.27 15.81
CA ARG A 30 -20.16 -42.76 14.67
C ARG A 30 -20.10 -41.71 13.54
N PRO A 31 -20.07 -42.13 12.27
CA PRO A 31 -20.23 -41.19 11.15
C PRO A 31 -21.50 -40.35 11.36
N GLY A 32 -21.35 -39.02 11.36
CA GLY A 32 -22.44 -38.07 11.65
C GLY A 32 -22.51 -37.57 13.11
N GLY A 33 -21.64 -38.03 14.01
CA GLY A 33 -21.52 -37.52 15.38
C GLY A 33 -20.84 -36.15 15.48
N THR A 34 -20.86 -35.55 16.68
CA THR A 34 -20.13 -34.29 16.96
C THR A 34 -18.62 -34.51 16.91
N PHE A 35 -17.89 -33.64 16.21
CA PHE A 35 -16.43 -33.70 16.17
C PHE A 35 -15.83 -33.48 17.57
N ALA A 36 -15.12 -34.48 18.10
CA ALA A 36 -14.47 -34.43 19.40
C ALA A 36 -13.18 -33.58 19.35
N TYR A 37 -13.34 -32.26 19.26
CA TYR A 37 -12.26 -31.30 19.08
C TYR A 37 -11.14 -31.45 20.13
N ASP A 38 -11.50 -31.52 21.41
CA ASP A 38 -10.52 -31.60 22.50
C ASP A 38 -9.71 -32.90 22.43
N ALA A 39 -10.36 -34.03 22.12
CA ALA A 39 -9.69 -35.32 21.99
C ALA A 39 -8.71 -35.33 20.82
N TRP A 40 -9.12 -34.79 19.67
CA TRP A 40 -8.26 -34.64 18.49
C TRP A 40 -7.04 -33.74 18.76
N MET A 41 -7.25 -32.60 19.42
CA MET A 41 -6.16 -31.69 19.76
C MET A 41 -5.19 -32.31 20.77
N GLN A 42 -5.70 -32.96 21.81
CA GLN A 42 -4.86 -33.66 22.79
C GLN A 42 -4.09 -34.81 22.14
N GLN A 43 -4.64 -35.48 21.13
CA GLN A 43 -3.96 -36.55 20.41
C GLN A 43 -2.73 -36.00 19.67
N GLY A 44 -2.90 -34.92 18.90
CA GLY A 44 -1.80 -34.25 18.21
C GLY A 44 -0.73 -33.71 19.16
N GLN A 45 -1.14 -33.19 20.32
CA GLN A 45 -0.21 -32.75 21.37
C GLN A 45 0.53 -33.93 22.01
N CYS A 46 -0.17 -35.03 22.28
CA CYS A 46 0.40 -36.19 22.93
C CYS A 46 1.44 -36.92 22.03
N VAL A 47 1.20 -36.97 20.72
CA VAL A 47 2.22 -37.45 19.75
C VAL A 47 3.52 -36.65 19.89
N ARG A 48 3.42 -35.34 20.13
CA ARG A 48 4.58 -34.43 20.27
C ARG A 48 5.14 -34.34 21.69
N ALA A 49 4.32 -34.60 22.72
CA ALA A 49 4.63 -34.30 24.11
C ALA A 49 5.90 -35.02 24.58
N GLY A 50 6.91 -34.28 25.03
CA GLY A 50 8.17 -34.87 25.52
C GLY A 50 9.03 -35.53 24.42
N SER A 51 8.69 -35.36 23.15
CA SER A 51 9.53 -35.84 22.03
C SER A 51 10.60 -34.79 21.70
N THR A 52 11.77 -34.91 22.32
CA THR A 52 12.95 -34.13 21.92
C THR A 52 13.59 -34.68 20.64
N SER A 53 13.35 -35.96 20.33
CA SER A 53 13.86 -36.65 19.14
C SER A 53 12.75 -36.98 18.13
N TYR A 54 13.10 -36.85 16.85
CA TYR A 54 12.22 -37.17 15.73
C TYR A 54 11.70 -38.62 15.78
N GLU A 55 12.56 -39.59 16.10
CA GLU A 55 12.21 -41.00 16.12
C GLU A 55 11.12 -41.34 17.15
N VAL A 56 11.17 -40.70 18.33
CA VAL A 56 10.15 -40.90 19.36
C VAL A 56 8.80 -40.36 18.91
N CYS A 57 8.79 -39.17 18.30
CA CYS A 57 7.55 -38.59 17.74
C CYS A 57 6.99 -39.47 16.61
N ARG A 58 7.85 -39.93 15.69
CA ARG A 58 7.45 -40.77 14.56
C ARG A 58 6.87 -42.11 15.01
N ASN A 59 7.51 -42.79 15.96
CA ASN A 59 7.03 -44.08 16.47
C ASN A 59 5.68 -43.91 17.18
N ARG A 60 5.48 -42.83 17.94
CA ARG A 60 4.18 -42.52 18.53
C ARG A 60 3.11 -42.23 17.49
N LEU A 61 3.44 -41.48 16.45
CA LEU A 61 2.54 -41.22 15.33
C LEU A 61 2.15 -42.53 14.62
N GLN A 62 3.10 -43.43 14.38
CA GLN A 62 2.85 -44.75 13.80
C GLN A 62 1.93 -45.59 14.69
N ASN A 63 2.21 -45.66 15.99
CA ASN A 63 1.35 -46.36 16.94
C ASN A 63 -0.08 -45.79 16.97
N GLN A 64 -0.25 -44.47 16.83
CA GLN A 64 -1.58 -43.85 16.73
C GLN A 64 -2.29 -44.21 15.42
N LEU A 65 -1.56 -44.19 14.30
CA LEU A 65 -2.10 -44.53 12.99
C LEU A 65 -2.53 -46.00 12.92
N GLU A 66 -1.75 -46.92 13.50
CA GLU A 66 -2.05 -48.36 13.49
C GLU A 66 -3.22 -48.74 14.41
N ASN A 67 -3.34 -48.09 15.58
CA ASN A 67 -4.34 -48.46 16.58
C ASN A 67 -5.69 -47.74 16.45
N PHE A 68 -5.72 -46.55 15.82
CA PHE A 68 -6.89 -45.65 15.89
C PHE A 68 -7.53 -45.33 14.54
N VAL A 69 -6.77 -45.48 13.45
CA VAL A 69 -7.29 -45.13 12.13
C VAL A 69 -7.99 -46.34 11.56
N ASP A 70 -9.24 -46.52 11.95
CA ASP A 70 -10.18 -47.34 11.19
C ASP A 70 -10.16 -46.87 9.72
N GLY A 71 -10.39 -47.78 8.78
CA GLY A 71 -10.33 -47.46 7.34
C GLY A 71 -11.20 -46.25 6.95
N LEU A 72 -12.25 -45.95 7.72
CA LEU A 72 -13.08 -44.75 7.57
C LEU A 72 -12.33 -43.45 7.92
N HIS A 73 -11.63 -43.40 9.06
CA HIS A 73 -10.83 -42.24 9.45
C HIS A 73 -9.62 -42.05 8.53
N GLN A 74 -9.09 -43.12 7.95
CA GLN A 74 -8.03 -43.02 6.94
C GLN A 74 -8.53 -42.29 5.69
N GLN A 75 -9.76 -42.59 5.27
CA GLN A 75 -10.42 -41.90 4.17
C GLN A 75 -10.68 -40.43 4.51
N GLU A 76 -11.16 -40.12 5.72
CA GLU A 76 -11.38 -38.73 6.16
C GLU A 76 -10.09 -37.90 6.15
N TYR A 77 -8.98 -38.44 6.66
CA TYR A 77 -7.69 -37.75 6.66
C TYR A 77 -7.13 -37.56 5.25
N SER A 78 -7.29 -38.56 4.38
CA SER A 78 -6.90 -38.43 2.96
C SER A 78 -7.76 -37.39 2.22
N ALA A 79 -9.05 -37.30 2.55
CA ALA A 79 -9.95 -36.29 2.01
C ALA A 79 -9.57 -34.89 2.52
N ALA A 80 -9.21 -34.74 3.79
CA ALA A 80 -8.78 -33.46 4.34
C ALA A 80 -7.49 -32.94 3.68
N ALA A 81 -6.54 -33.85 3.41
CA ALA A 81 -5.31 -33.52 2.69
C ALA A 81 -5.59 -33.02 1.27
N THR A 82 -6.55 -33.64 0.55
CA THR A 82 -6.95 -33.17 -0.77
C THR A 82 -7.66 -31.81 -0.73
N VAL A 83 -8.49 -31.56 0.29
CA VAL A 83 -9.14 -30.25 0.49
C VAL A 83 -8.11 -29.14 0.74
N LEU A 84 -7.10 -29.38 1.59
CA LEU A 84 -6.04 -28.37 1.80
C LEU A 84 -5.09 -28.23 0.61
N ALA A 85 -4.88 -29.30 -0.15
CA ALA A 85 -4.14 -29.22 -1.41
C ALA A 85 -4.83 -28.30 -2.45
N LEU A 86 -6.14 -28.05 -2.31
CA LEU A 86 -6.86 -27.07 -3.14
C LEU A 86 -6.66 -25.63 -2.67
N LEU A 87 -6.13 -25.39 -1.49
CA LEU A 87 -6.00 -24.05 -0.92
C LEU A 87 -5.12 -23.13 -1.80
N PRO A 88 -3.97 -23.59 -2.34
CA PRO A 88 -3.24 -22.86 -3.37
C PRO A 88 -4.06 -22.62 -4.65
N THR A 89 -4.86 -23.60 -5.09
CA THR A 89 -5.74 -23.49 -6.27
C THR A 89 -6.84 -22.45 -6.04
N ILE A 90 -7.41 -22.39 -4.84
CA ILE A 90 -8.39 -21.38 -4.43
C ILE A 90 -7.74 -20.00 -4.45
N GLY A 91 -6.50 -19.87 -3.99
CA GLY A 91 -5.71 -18.65 -4.13
C GLY A 91 -5.64 -18.19 -5.60
N ALA A 92 -5.36 -19.12 -6.52
CA ALA A 92 -5.35 -18.84 -7.96
C ALA A 92 -6.74 -18.48 -8.53
N PHE A 93 -7.81 -19.16 -8.10
CA PHE A 93 -9.19 -18.89 -8.56
C PHE A 93 -9.74 -17.57 -8.06
N VAL A 94 -9.46 -17.21 -6.80
CA VAL A 94 -9.78 -15.89 -6.28
C VAL A 94 -8.99 -14.87 -7.10
N GLY A 95 -7.73 -15.16 -7.42
CA GLY A 95 -6.87 -14.29 -8.21
C GLY A 95 -6.47 -13.05 -7.40
N THR A 96 -5.26 -12.55 -7.64
CA THR A 96 -4.76 -11.36 -6.95
C THR A 96 -5.67 -10.18 -7.27
N PRO A 97 -5.91 -9.28 -6.30
CA PRO A 97 -6.50 -7.98 -6.58
C PRO A 97 -5.55 -7.06 -7.36
N SER A 98 -4.62 -7.61 -8.16
CA SER A 98 -3.47 -6.93 -8.76
C SER A 98 -3.82 -5.55 -9.34
N ARG A 99 -4.93 -5.47 -10.08
CA ARG A 99 -5.39 -4.23 -10.71
C ARG A 99 -5.89 -3.16 -9.71
N GLU A 100 -6.50 -3.55 -8.59
CA GLU A 100 -6.99 -2.64 -7.54
C GLU A 100 -5.94 -2.39 -6.46
N LEU A 101 -5.01 -3.34 -6.30
CA LEU A 101 -3.98 -3.33 -5.30
C LEU A 101 -2.95 -2.23 -5.55
N TRP A 102 -2.64 -1.92 -6.80
CA TRP A 102 -1.70 -0.84 -7.12
C TRP A 102 -2.19 0.54 -6.67
N PRO A 103 -3.43 0.98 -7.02
CA PRO A 103 -3.96 2.22 -6.45
C PRO A 103 -4.15 2.13 -4.93
N LEU A 104 -4.44 0.95 -4.38
CA LEU A 104 -4.47 0.81 -2.92
C LEU A 104 -3.07 0.97 -2.30
N LEU A 105 -2.01 0.52 -2.96
CA LEU A 105 -0.63 0.60 -2.48
C LEU A 105 -0.11 2.03 -2.53
N SER A 106 -0.54 2.84 -3.50
CA SER A 106 -0.20 4.27 -3.55
C SER A 106 -0.86 5.07 -2.43
N ILE A 107 -2.09 4.68 -2.10
CA ILE A 107 -2.96 5.44 -1.21
C ILE A 107 -2.87 4.98 0.26
N PHE A 108 -3.00 3.67 0.49
CA PHE A 108 -2.99 3.00 1.80
C PHE A 108 -2.03 1.80 1.79
N PRO A 109 -0.71 2.03 1.84
CA PRO A 109 0.30 0.98 1.74
C PRO A 109 0.08 -0.17 2.74
N ILE A 110 -0.24 0.12 4.00
CA ILE A 110 -0.55 -0.93 5.00
C ILE A 110 -1.75 -1.78 4.57
N ALA A 111 -2.85 -1.15 4.12
CA ALA A 111 -4.04 -1.87 3.73
C ALA A 111 -3.75 -2.79 2.53
N ALA A 112 -2.96 -2.31 1.57
CA ALA A 112 -2.49 -3.12 0.45
C ALA A 112 -1.66 -4.31 0.91
N VAL A 113 -0.69 -4.11 1.81
CA VAL A 113 0.12 -5.20 2.38
C VAL A 113 -0.77 -6.22 3.11
N LEU A 114 -1.73 -5.78 3.90
CA LEU A 114 -2.68 -6.67 4.58
C LEU A 114 -3.53 -7.46 3.58
N VAL A 115 -4.06 -6.80 2.55
CA VAL A 115 -4.82 -7.47 1.49
C VAL A 115 -3.96 -8.53 0.78
N ILE A 116 -2.68 -8.24 0.50
CA ILE A 116 -1.73 -9.22 -0.08
C ILE A 116 -1.55 -10.41 0.86
N THR A 117 -1.30 -10.16 2.16
CA THR A 117 -1.13 -11.25 3.15
C THR A 117 -2.36 -12.14 3.22
N ILE A 118 -3.55 -11.56 3.16
CA ILE A 118 -4.81 -12.29 3.30
C ILE A 118 -5.18 -13.03 2.00
N SER A 119 -4.76 -12.55 0.84
CA SER A 119 -5.19 -13.10 -0.47
C SER A 119 -4.37 -14.29 -0.97
N PHE A 120 -3.41 -14.82 -0.20
CA PHE A 120 -2.59 -16.00 -0.56
C PHE A 120 -1.85 -15.91 -1.91
N GLY A 121 -1.65 -14.71 -2.45
CA GLY A 121 -0.72 -14.49 -3.57
C GLY A 121 -1.07 -15.08 -4.93
N GLY A 122 -2.34 -15.35 -5.23
CA GLY A 122 -2.72 -15.93 -6.53
C GLY A 122 -2.37 -15.02 -7.72
N ASP A 123 -1.41 -15.40 -8.55
CA ASP A 123 -0.93 -14.58 -9.65
C ASP A 123 -1.95 -14.48 -10.82
N LEU A 124 -2.51 -13.28 -11.01
CA LEU A 124 -3.04 -12.78 -12.27
C LEU A 124 -2.70 -11.28 -12.33
N SER A 125 -1.43 -10.93 -12.08
CA SER A 125 -1.05 -9.54 -12.33
C SER A 125 -1.22 -9.22 -13.81
N GLY A 126 -1.83 -8.07 -14.08
CA GLY A 126 -1.66 -7.46 -15.37
C GLY A 126 -0.17 -7.16 -15.52
N SER A 127 0.49 -7.83 -16.45
CA SER A 127 1.89 -7.53 -16.77
C SER A 127 2.00 -6.26 -17.62
N THR A 128 0.89 -5.84 -18.23
CA THR A 128 0.80 -4.67 -19.09
C THR A 128 0.26 -3.47 -18.33
N LEU A 129 0.71 -2.27 -18.71
CA LEU A 129 0.20 -1.02 -18.17
C LEU A 129 -1.30 -0.85 -18.43
N ASP A 130 -1.80 -1.37 -19.56
CA ASP A 130 -3.20 -1.27 -19.97
C ASP A 130 -4.17 -1.91 -18.98
N ASP A 131 -3.77 -3.00 -18.34
CA ASP A 131 -4.55 -3.66 -17.29
C ASP A 131 -4.75 -2.76 -16.07
N TYR A 132 -3.75 -1.95 -15.72
CA TYR A 132 -3.84 -0.96 -14.65
C TYR A 132 -4.64 0.26 -15.10
N ARG A 133 -4.39 0.74 -16.33
CA ARG A 133 -5.09 1.88 -16.92
C ARG A 133 -6.60 1.67 -16.92
N GLY A 134 -7.08 0.54 -17.44
CA GLY A 134 -8.52 0.26 -17.50
C GLY A 134 -9.19 0.25 -16.12
N VAL A 135 -8.50 -0.19 -15.07
CA VAL A 135 -9.03 -0.18 -13.71
C VAL A 135 -8.98 1.21 -13.08
N LEU A 136 -7.88 1.95 -13.26
CA LEU A 136 -7.78 3.33 -12.81
C LEU A 136 -8.88 4.19 -13.45
N GLU A 137 -9.04 4.11 -14.77
CA GLU A 137 -10.05 4.86 -15.51
C GLU A 137 -11.48 4.47 -15.09
N LYS A 138 -11.77 3.17 -14.93
CA LYS A 138 -13.08 2.69 -14.41
C LYS A 138 -13.38 3.25 -13.02
N LYS A 139 -12.35 3.39 -12.18
CA LYS A 139 -12.45 3.97 -10.84
C LYS A 139 -12.38 5.50 -10.85
N GLY A 140 -12.28 6.13 -12.01
CA GLY A 140 -12.28 7.59 -12.18
C GLY A 140 -10.95 8.28 -11.85
N MET A 141 -9.86 7.51 -11.79
CA MET A 141 -8.49 8.00 -11.72
C MET A 141 -7.97 8.22 -13.15
N LYS A 142 -7.11 9.24 -13.33
CA LYS A 142 -6.52 9.53 -14.65
C LYS A 142 -5.19 8.81 -14.78
N CYS A 143 -5.02 8.06 -15.86
CA CYS A 143 -3.75 7.46 -16.24
C CYS A 143 -3.34 8.06 -17.58
N VAL A 144 -2.18 8.73 -17.60
CA VAL A 144 -1.61 9.34 -18.80
C VAL A 144 -0.35 8.58 -19.12
N ASP A 145 -0.31 7.97 -20.29
CA ASP A 145 0.88 7.31 -20.80
C ASP A 145 1.58 8.24 -21.80
N TRP A 146 2.76 8.75 -21.42
CA TRP A 146 3.63 9.53 -22.28
C TRP A 146 4.79 8.71 -22.86
N SER A 147 4.73 7.38 -22.75
CA SER A 147 5.70 6.48 -23.40
C SER A 147 5.54 6.40 -24.91
N GLU A 148 4.31 6.42 -25.42
CA GLU A 148 4.05 6.22 -26.85
C GLU A 148 4.40 7.45 -27.72
N GLU A 149 4.54 8.62 -27.10
CA GLU A 149 5.03 9.83 -27.76
C GLU A 149 6.56 9.72 -27.91
N ARG A 150 7.00 9.12 -29.03
CA ARG A 150 8.42 8.89 -29.35
C ARG A 150 9.26 10.13 -29.05
N LEU A 151 10.11 10.02 -28.02
CA LEU A 151 11.20 10.96 -27.80
C LEU A 151 12.10 10.98 -29.05
N PRO A 152 12.42 12.16 -29.61
CA PRO A 152 13.38 12.26 -30.71
C PRO A 152 14.74 11.69 -30.26
N ALA A 153 15.39 10.96 -31.17
CA ALA A 153 16.56 10.11 -30.86
C ALA A 153 17.84 10.89 -30.51
N SER A 154 17.85 12.21 -30.68
CA SER A 154 18.98 13.08 -30.33
C SER A 154 18.52 14.23 -29.45
N LEU A 155 19.35 14.60 -28.46
CA LEU A 155 19.13 15.80 -27.63
C LEU A 155 19.10 17.09 -28.47
N ASP A 156 19.75 17.09 -29.64
CA ASP A 156 19.81 18.24 -30.56
C ASP A 156 18.51 18.45 -31.36
N GLU A 157 17.65 17.43 -31.46
CA GLU A 157 16.30 17.50 -32.05
C GLU A 157 15.19 17.71 -31.01
N TRP A 158 15.53 18.13 -29.79
CA TRP A 158 14.53 18.50 -28.79
C TRP A 158 13.85 19.81 -29.19
N GLN A 159 12.77 19.70 -29.98
CA GLN A 159 11.98 20.87 -30.32
C GLN A 159 11.44 21.52 -29.02
N PRO A 160 11.66 22.83 -28.79
CA PRO A 160 11.13 23.53 -27.61
C PRO A 160 9.60 23.42 -27.48
N ASN A 161 8.92 23.15 -28.59
CA ASN A 161 7.47 22.98 -28.65
C ASN A 161 6.99 21.68 -27.98
N TRP A 162 7.74 20.58 -28.04
CA TRP A 162 7.29 19.31 -27.44
C TRP A 162 7.22 19.40 -25.92
N TRP A 163 8.23 20.02 -25.29
CA TRP A 163 8.24 20.26 -23.84
C TRP A 163 7.16 21.21 -23.39
N ARG A 164 6.94 22.25 -24.18
CA ARG A 164 5.85 23.19 -23.95
C ARG A 164 4.51 22.46 -23.97
N ASN A 165 4.31 21.55 -24.92
CA ASN A 165 3.09 20.73 -25.02
C ASN A 165 2.94 19.76 -23.84
N GLN A 166 4.00 19.05 -23.43
CA GLN A 166 3.93 18.17 -22.25
C GLN A 166 3.66 18.94 -20.96
N ARG A 167 4.33 20.09 -20.78
CA ARG A 167 4.13 20.99 -19.64
C ARG A 167 2.68 21.48 -19.59
N GLN A 168 2.17 22.01 -20.70
CA GLN A 168 0.79 22.45 -20.82
C GLN A 168 -0.19 21.30 -20.60
N GLY A 169 0.12 20.10 -21.12
CA GLY A 169 -0.63 18.88 -20.88
C GLY A 169 -0.70 18.54 -19.39
N LEU A 170 0.45 18.43 -18.71
CA LEU A 170 0.53 18.16 -17.27
C LEU A 170 -0.26 19.19 -16.47
N HIS A 171 -0.05 20.47 -16.74
CA HIS A 171 -0.73 21.57 -16.07
C HIS A 171 -2.23 21.51 -16.30
N SER A 172 -2.68 21.22 -17.52
CA SER A 172 -4.10 21.01 -17.84
C SER A 172 -4.69 19.81 -17.10
N PHE A 173 -3.92 18.72 -16.89
CA PHE A 173 -4.39 17.56 -16.15
C PHE A 173 -4.52 17.86 -14.65
N ILE A 174 -3.53 18.53 -14.07
CA ILE A 174 -3.55 18.97 -12.67
C ILE A 174 -4.73 19.94 -12.47
N PHE A 175 -4.87 20.92 -13.37
CA PHE A 175 -5.97 21.89 -13.36
C PHE A 175 -7.33 21.20 -13.48
N ALA A 176 -7.51 20.33 -14.47
CA ALA A 176 -8.75 19.58 -14.65
C ALA A 176 -9.06 18.67 -13.45
N ALA A 177 -8.04 18.16 -12.75
CA ALA A 177 -8.22 17.37 -11.54
C ALA A 177 -8.69 18.24 -10.37
N PHE A 178 -8.17 19.46 -10.20
CA PHE A 178 -8.70 20.44 -9.26
C PHE A 178 -10.12 20.87 -9.62
N GLY A 179 -10.41 21.19 -10.89
CA GLY A 179 -11.75 21.58 -11.34
C GLY A 179 -12.79 20.48 -11.13
N THR A 180 -12.49 19.24 -11.57
CA THR A 180 -13.39 18.08 -11.35
C THR A 180 -13.65 17.84 -9.86
N ARG A 181 -12.65 18.12 -9.02
CA ARG A 181 -12.76 17.98 -7.57
C ARG A 181 -13.61 19.10 -6.98
N ASN A 182 -13.36 20.36 -7.32
CA ASN A 182 -14.15 21.50 -6.85
C ASN A 182 -15.62 21.34 -7.24
N ASP A 183 -15.90 20.91 -8.47
CA ASP A 183 -17.25 20.57 -8.92
C ASP A 183 -17.91 19.49 -8.05
N ARG A 184 -17.15 18.46 -7.67
CA ARG A 184 -17.66 17.39 -6.78
C ARG A 184 -17.88 17.90 -5.37
N VAL A 185 -16.96 18.68 -4.82
CA VAL A 185 -17.10 19.29 -3.49
C VAL A 185 -18.31 20.24 -3.47
N ALA A 186 -18.54 21.00 -4.54
CA ALA A 186 -19.70 21.88 -4.71
C ALA A 186 -21.01 21.10 -4.89
N ARG A 187 -20.99 19.94 -5.56
CA ARG A 187 -22.15 19.04 -5.60
C ARG A 187 -22.41 18.38 -4.24
N GLN A 188 -21.35 18.06 -3.51
CA GLN A 188 -21.44 17.47 -2.17
C GLN A 188 -21.83 18.47 -1.10
N SER A 189 -21.46 19.74 -1.21
CA SER A 189 -21.93 20.78 -0.29
C SER A 189 -23.44 21.00 -0.39
N LYS A 190 -24.03 20.71 -1.56
CA LYS A 190 -25.48 20.71 -1.80
C LYS A 190 -26.19 19.42 -1.39
N SER A 191 -25.43 18.35 -1.11
CA SER A 191 -25.93 17.07 -0.64
C SER A 191 -25.72 16.98 0.86
N ASP A 192 -26.78 16.78 1.65
CA ASP A 192 -26.67 16.61 3.11
C ASP A 192 -25.82 15.39 3.54
N ALA A 193 -25.37 14.57 2.58
CA ALA A 193 -24.53 13.40 2.81
C ALA A 193 -23.02 13.72 2.92
N LYS A 194 -22.63 14.90 3.41
CA LYS A 194 -21.21 15.20 3.66
C LYS A 194 -20.70 14.32 4.80
N MET A 195 -19.97 13.26 4.45
CA MET A 195 -19.32 12.42 5.45
C MET A 195 -18.24 13.25 6.13
N SER A 196 -18.38 13.48 7.44
CA SER A 196 -17.36 14.22 8.18
C SER A 196 -16.01 13.51 8.05
N PRO A 197 -14.88 14.24 7.99
CA PRO A 197 -13.55 13.66 7.89
C PRO A 197 -13.23 12.71 9.05
N PHE A 198 -13.80 12.97 10.24
CA PHE A 198 -13.72 12.05 11.37
C PHE A 198 -14.37 10.69 11.06
N LYS A 199 -15.61 10.68 10.55
CA LYS A 199 -16.30 9.45 10.11
C LYS A 199 -15.53 8.70 9.02
N PHE A 200 -14.93 9.42 8.08
CA PHE A 200 -14.11 8.80 7.03
C PHE A 200 -12.86 8.11 7.60
N ASN A 201 -12.11 8.81 8.46
CA ASN A 201 -10.94 8.23 9.13
C ASN A 201 -11.34 7.04 10.02
N MET A 202 -12.48 7.12 10.71
CA MET A 202 -13.03 6.02 11.51
C MET A 202 -13.40 4.82 10.63
N LEU A 203 -13.98 5.05 9.45
CA LEU A 203 -14.30 3.98 8.50
C LEU A 203 -13.03 3.30 7.99
N ILE A 204 -12.00 4.06 7.58
CA ILE A 204 -10.73 3.47 7.13
C ILE A 204 -10.05 2.71 8.25
N ALA A 205 -9.99 3.28 9.46
CA ALA A 205 -9.45 2.59 10.62
C ALA A 205 -10.23 1.29 10.88
N GLY A 206 -11.57 1.34 10.84
CA GLY A 206 -12.45 0.18 10.95
C GLY A 206 -12.17 -0.87 9.87
N ALA A 207 -11.92 -0.44 8.64
CA ALA A 207 -11.56 -1.33 7.53
C ALA A 207 -10.20 -2.02 7.75
N ILE A 208 -9.19 -1.27 8.23
CA ILE A 208 -7.87 -1.82 8.58
C ILE A 208 -7.99 -2.79 9.76
N PHE A 209 -8.76 -2.45 10.81
CA PHE A 209 -9.01 -3.33 11.94
C PHE A 209 -9.76 -4.60 11.52
N PHE A 210 -10.71 -4.48 10.58
CA PHE A 210 -11.40 -5.63 10.02
C PHE A 210 -10.45 -6.55 9.24
N LEU A 211 -9.56 -6.00 8.40
CA LEU A 211 -8.51 -6.77 7.73
C LEU A 211 -7.58 -7.46 8.74
N LEU A 212 -7.15 -6.75 9.80
CA LEU A 212 -6.34 -7.34 10.87
C LEU A 212 -7.09 -8.45 11.60
N GLY A 213 -8.40 -8.28 11.83
CA GLY A 213 -9.26 -9.31 12.42
C GLY A 213 -9.38 -10.55 11.54
N LEU A 214 -9.55 -10.38 10.23
CA LEU A 214 -9.55 -11.48 9.26
C LEU A 214 -8.21 -12.22 9.23
N LEU A 215 -7.10 -11.49 9.21
CA LEU A 215 -5.76 -12.08 9.29
C LEU A 215 -5.56 -12.83 10.60
N ALA A 216 -5.94 -12.25 11.73
CA ALA A 216 -5.85 -12.89 13.05
C ALA A 216 -6.72 -14.15 13.13
N ALA A 217 -7.93 -14.13 12.58
CA ALA A 217 -8.81 -15.29 12.51
C ALA A 217 -8.21 -16.42 11.66
N ALA A 218 -7.63 -16.09 10.49
CA ALA A 218 -6.94 -17.06 9.65
C ALA A 218 -5.71 -17.67 10.36
N LEU A 219 -4.86 -16.84 10.98
CA LEU A 219 -3.70 -17.30 11.75
C LEU A 219 -4.11 -18.15 12.96
N THR A 220 -5.18 -17.78 13.65
CA THR A 220 -5.71 -18.56 14.78
C THR A 220 -6.24 -19.91 14.31
N GLY A 221 -6.98 -19.93 13.20
CA GLY A 221 -7.46 -21.18 12.58
C GLY A 221 -6.31 -22.10 12.15
N ILE A 222 -5.25 -21.53 11.57
CA ILE A 222 -4.00 -22.24 11.25
C ILE A 222 -3.37 -22.82 12.53
N GLY A 223 -3.24 -22.02 13.59
CA GLY A 223 -2.67 -22.46 14.86
C GLY A 223 -3.46 -23.59 15.51
N ILE A 224 -4.79 -23.54 15.48
CA ILE A 224 -5.65 -24.64 15.94
C ILE A 224 -5.33 -25.93 15.19
N VAL A 225 -5.15 -25.85 13.87
CA VAL A 225 -4.87 -27.03 13.06
C VAL A 225 -3.48 -27.61 13.27
N GLU A 226 -2.49 -26.78 13.52
CA GLU A 226 -1.16 -27.27 13.89
C GLU A 226 -1.15 -28.07 15.18
N GLN A 227 -2.01 -27.74 16.16
CA GLN A 227 -2.06 -28.46 17.42
C GLN A 227 -2.55 -29.91 17.25
N GLY A 228 -3.58 -30.13 16.43
CA GLY A 228 -4.14 -31.46 16.21
C GLY A 228 -3.50 -32.25 15.05
N ALA A 229 -3.14 -31.59 13.95
CA ALA A 229 -2.57 -32.24 12.77
C ALA A 229 -1.04 -32.34 12.88
N VAL A 230 -0.45 -33.48 12.49
CA VAL A 230 0.99 -33.75 12.63
C VAL A 230 1.62 -33.93 11.26
N TYR A 231 2.59 -33.07 10.92
CA TYR A 231 3.38 -33.24 9.71
C TYR A 231 4.47 -34.30 9.94
N ALA A 232 4.36 -35.45 9.26
CA ALA A 232 5.20 -36.63 9.54
C ALA A 232 6.72 -36.36 9.40
N THR A 233 7.12 -35.45 8.51
CA THR A 233 8.53 -35.11 8.29
C THR A 233 9.07 -34.19 9.39
N TRP A 234 8.25 -33.26 9.89
CA TRP A 234 8.61 -32.37 11.01
C TRP A 234 7.70 -32.64 12.21
N CYS A 235 7.68 -33.90 12.64
CA CYS A 235 6.75 -34.39 13.65
C CYS A 235 6.79 -33.57 14.95
N THR A 236 7.99 -33.15 15.38
CA THR A 236 8.21 -32.37 16.61
C THR A 236 7.83 -30.89 16.47
N SER A 237 7.64 -30.39 15.25
CA SER A 237 7.36 -28.96 15.00
C SER A 237 5.86 -28.65 15.17
N THR A 238 5.57 -27.59 15.92
CA THR A 238 4.21 -27.06 16.12
C THR A 238 3.91 -25.81 15.30
N TRP A 239 4.85 -25.33 14.49
CA TRP A 239 4.75 -24.06 13.75
C TRP A 239 4.92 -24.24 12.23
N TRP A 240 4.77 -25.49 11.75
CA TRP A 240 5.02 -25.86 10.36
C TRP A 240 4.05 -25.21 9.37
N MET A 241 2.78 -25.01 9.76
CA MET A 241 1.75 -24.44 8.92
C MET A 241 1.83 -22.92 8.87
N HIS A 242 2.18 -22.27 9.99
CA HIS A 242 2.54 -20.87 10.06
C HIS A 242 3.77 -20.58 9.21
N LEU A 243 4.82 -21.40 9.31
CA LEU A 243 6.01 -21.25 8.46
C LEU A 243 5.63 -21.37 6.99
N TRP A 244 4.84 -22.38 6.62
CA TRP A 244 4.33 -22.53 5.25
C TRP A 244 3.54 -21.28 4.81
N TYR A 245 2.63 -20.78 5.63
CA TYR A 245 1.82 -19.60 5.34
C TYR A 245 2.68 -18.33 5.16
N LEU A 246 3.70 -18.15 6.01
CA LEU A 246 4.66 -17.06 5.89
C LEU A 246 5.49 -17.16 4.63
N VAL A 247 5.91 -18.36 4.22
CA VAL A 247 6.64 -18.59 2.98
C VAL A 247 5.76 -18.28 1.76
N VAL A 248 4.52 -18.76 1.73
CA VAL A 248 3.55 -18.46 0.66
C VAL A 248 3.31 -16.95 0.55
N THR A 249 3.09 -16.30 1.68
CA THR A 249 2.87 -14.85 1.77
C THR A 249 4.11 -14.05 1.34
N GLY A 250 5.31 -14.48 1.75
CA GLY A 250 6.58 -13.86 1.38
C GLY A 250 6.81 -13.92 -0.13
N VAL A 251 6.53 -15.08 -0.74
CA VAL A 251 6.65 -15.23 -2.19
C VAL A 251 5.56 -14.47 -2.94
N ALA A 252 4.34 -14.42 -2.43
CA ALA A 252 3.28 -13.57 -2.96
C ALA A 252 3.70 -12.09 -3.01
N MET A 253 4.28 -11.58 -1.92
CA MET A 253 4.77 -10.20 -1.86
C MET A 253 5.93 -9.97 -2.82
N PHE A 254 6.86 -10.92 -2.91
CA PHE A 254 8.01 -10.84 -3.80
C PHE A 254 7.60 -10.86 -5.27
N ASP A 255 6.67 -11.75 -5.63
CA ASP A 255 6.12 -11.85 -6.96
C ASP A 255 5.39 -10.56 -7.35
N GLN A 256 4.50 -10.07 -6.48
CA GLN A 256 3.82 -8.80 -6.67
C GLN A 256 4.80 -7.63 -6.84
N TRP A 257 5.94 -7.64 -6.14
CA TRP A 257 6.98 -6.62 -6.26
C TRP A 257 7.69 -6.68 -7.62
N ILE A 258 8.08 -7.88 -8.07
CA ILE A 258 8.76 -8.09 -9.36
C ILE A 258 7.84 -7.80 -10.56
N GLN A 259 6.56 -8.08 -10.40
CA GLN A 259 5.55 -7.91 -11.44
C GLN A 259 5.06 -6.46 -11.58
N THR A 260 5.52 -5.55 -10.71
CA THR A 260 5.22 -4.12 -10.91
C THR A 260 5.75 -3.65 -12.27
N PRO A 261 4.93 -2.96 -13.09
CA PRO A 261 5.35 -2.51 -14.42
C PRO A 261 6.23 -1.25 -14.35
N PHE A 262 6.70 -0.86 -13.17
CA PHE A 262 7.40 0.38 -12.91
C PHE A 262 8.77 0.12 -12.28
N THR A 263 9.84 0.68 -12.87
CA THR A 263 11.19 0.58 -12.30
C THR A 263 11.40 1.58 -11.17
N LYS A 264 10.87 2.79 -11.35
CA LYS A 264 10.95 3.91 -10.41
C LYS A 264 9.62 4.62 -10.34
N ARG A 265 9.36 5.18 -9.16
CA ARG A 265 8.13 5.91 -8.88
C ARG A 265 8.41 7.07 -7.93
N TRP A 266 7.72 8.18 -8.18
CA TRP A 266 7.68 9.35 -7.32
C TRP A 266 6.23 9.71 -7.06
N THR A 267 5.92 9.95 -5.80
CA THR A 267 4.60 10.41 -5.37
C THR A 267 4.72 11.85 -4.91
N VAL A 268 4.01 12.73 -5.62
CA VAL A 268 3.90 14.15 -5.34
C VAL A 268 2.52 14.41 -4.77
N TYR A 269 2.48 15.05 -3.61
CA TYR A 269 1.23 15.47 -3.00
C TYR A 269 1.06 16.97 -3.21
N ILE A 270 0.02 17.37 -3.93
CA ILE A 270 -0.26 18.76 -4.25
C ILE A 270 -1.45 19.19 -3.40
N THR A 271 -1.25 20.13 -2.49
CA THR A 271 -2.28 20.62 -1.57
C THR A 271 -2.57 22.10 -1.84
N SER A 272 -3.84 22.44 -2.06
CA SER A 272 -4.28 23.84 -2.09
C SER A 272 -4.48 24.38 -0.68
N GLN A 273 -3.92 25.57 -0.41
CA GLN A 273 -3.99 26.24 0.88
C GLN A 273 -5.33 26.98 1.07
N ASP A 274 -5.82 27.63 0.03
CA ASP A 274 -7.14 28.23 0.05
C ASP A 274 -8.15 27.26 -0.56
N GLY A 275 -9.23 27.01 0.19
CA GLY A 275 -10.39 26.26 -0.29
C GLY A 275 -11.28 27.08 -1.23
N SER A 276 -10.82 28.26 -1.67
CA SER A 276 -11.46 29.06 -2.70
C SER A 276 -11.27 28.41 -4.08
N ASP A 277 -12.21 28.69 -4.97
CA ASP A 277 -12.10 28.27 -6.36
C ASP A 277 -10.81 28.83 -6.94
N ILE A 278 -9.94 27.92 -7.39
CA ILE A 278 -8.74 28.24 -8.16
C ILE A 278 -9.24 28.77 -9.52
N SER A 279 -9.58 30.06 -9.57
CA SER A 279 -9.92 30.76 -10.81
C SER A 279 -8.61 31.23 -11.44
N PHE A 280 -8.04 30.41 -12.32
CA PHE A 280 -6.99 30.87 -13.21
C PHE A 280 -7.66 31.69 -14.33
N GLU A 281 -7.43 33.00 -14.33
CA GLU A 281 -7.43 33.71 -15.60
C GLU A 281 -6.21 33.20 -16.38
N THR A 282 -6.45 32.48 -17.47
CA THR A 282 -5.42 32.21 -18.47
C THR A 282 -4.93 33.55 -19.02
N SER A 283 -3.98 34.18 -18.32
CA SER A 283 -3.21 35.27 -18.86
C SER A 283 -2.39 34.72 -20.01
N ASP A 284 -2.52 35.32 -21.19
CA ASP A 284 -1.72 34.96 -22.36
C ASP A 284 -0.22 34.90 -21.96
N PRO A 285 0.51 33.86 -22.36
CA PRO A 285 1.91 33.68 -22.01
C PRO A 285 2.77 34.63 -22.87
N ASN A 286 2.73 35.93 -22.60
CA ASN A 286 3.81 36.82 -23.00
C ASN A 286 4.99 36.57 -22.05
N GLU A 287 5.84 35.69 -22.55
CA GLU A 287 7.06 35.12 -22.00
C GLU A 287 8.13 36.21 -21.83
N GLU A 288 8.12 36.99 -20.74
CA GLU A 288 9.34 37.74 -20.37
C GLU A 288 9.56 38.01 -18.86
N ASP A 289 8.52 38.09 -18.02
CA ASP A 289 8.71 38.51 -16.61
C ASP A 289 8.08 37.58 -15.55
N VAL A 290 8.28 36.26 -15.65
CA VAL A 290 7.99 35.36 -14.51
C VAL A 290 9.27 35.21 -13.67
N PRO A 291 9.31 35.71 -12.41
CA PRO A 291 10.42 35.49 -11.50
C PRO A 291 10.38 34.03 -11.03
N SER A 292 10.83 33.11 -11.89
CA SER A 292 11.16 31.76 -11.49
C SER A 292 12.17 31.84 -10.35
N SER A 293 11.88 31.15 -9.23
CA SER A 293 12.82 31.07 -8.13
C SER A 293 14.19 30.61 -8.68
N SER A 294 15.27 31.29 -8.29
CA SER A 294 16.63 31.03 -8.79
C SER A 294 17.04 29.55 -8.66
N VAL A 295 16.47 28.87 -7.67
CA VAL A 295 16.64 27.44 -7.41
C VAL A 295 16.02 26.57 -8.51
N LEU A 296 14.75 26.78 -8.87
CA LEU A 296 14.09 25.95 -9.87
C LEU A 296 14.70 26.17 -11.26
N ARG A 297 15.08 27.41 -11.57
CA ARG A 297 15.82 27.75 -12.81
C ARG A 297 17.19 27.10 -12.86
N HIS A 298 17.90 27.05 -11.73
CA HIS A 298 19.18 26.35 -11.64
C HIS A 298 19.01 24.84 -11.81
N LEU A 299 17.95 24.27 -11.24
CA LEU A 299 17.63 22.85 -11.37
C LEU A 299 17.23 22.46 -12.80
N MET A 300 16.51 23.33 -13.50
CA MET A 300 16.19 23.16 -14.93
C MET A 300 17.43 23.26 -15.83
N GLY A 301 18.39 24.12 -15.49
CA GLY A 301 19.63 24.30 -16.27
C GLY A 301 20.68 23.21 -16.05
N LEU A 302 20.46 22.30 -15.10
CA LEU A 302 21.34 21.17 -14.86
C LEU A 302 20.94 20.00 -15.76
N ASP A 303 21.63 19.85 -16.89
CA ASP A 303 21.43 18.74 -17.85
C ASP A 303 21.80 17.34 -17.33
N THR A 304 22.14 17.20 -16.04
CA THR A 304 22.53 15.90 -15.51
C THR A 304 21.28 15.07 -15.14
N PRO A 305 21.20 13.80 -15.57
CA PRO A 305 20.01 12.94 -15.45
C PRO A 305 19.63 12.52 -14.02
N ASN A 306 20.17 13.19 -13.00
CA ASN A 306 19.85 13.00 -11.59
C ASN A 306 20.05 14.30 -10.79
N ALA A 307 20.26 15.45 -11.44
CA ALA A 307 20.63 16.69 -10.76
C ALA A 307 19.60 17.04 -9.70
N PHE A 308 18.34 17.13 -10.13
CA PHE A 308 17.19 17.42 -9.28
C PHE A 308 17.12 16.48 -8.06
N ARG A 309 17.25 15.18 -8.31
CA ARG A 309 17.23 14.14 -7.29
C ARG A 309 18.39 14.26 -6.30
N ASN A 310 19.59 14.55 -6.79
CA ASN A 310 20.77 14.73 -5.97
C ASN A 310 20.65 15.99 -5.12
N THR A 311 20.10 17.08 -5.64
CA THR A 311 19.80 18.29 -4.85
C THR A 311 18.71 18.07 -3.80
N ILE A 312 17.64 17.32 -4.13
CA ILE A 312 16.66 16.89 -3.13
C ILE A 312 17.36 16.07 -2.04
N ARG A 313 18.11 15.03 -2.41
CA ARG A 313 18.73 14.12 -1.44
C ARG A 313 19.82 14.76 -0.61
N ALA A 314 20.63 15.63 -1.21
CA ALA A 314 21.71 16.34 -0.54
C ALA A 314 21.16 17.26 0.56
N GLY A 315 19.86 17.61 0.51
CA GLY A 315 19.25 18.50 1.49
C GLY A 315 19.95 19.86 1.55
N SER A 316 20.73 20.18 0.52
CA SER A 316 21.59 21.34 0.42
C SER A 316 20.78 22.54 -0.04
N TYR A 317 19.67 22.78 0.63
CA TYR A 317 19.11 24.12 0.66
C TYR A 317 19.79 24.82 1.84
N PRO A 318 20.35 26.03 1.63
CA PRO A 318 20.78 26.83 2.75
C PRO A 318 19.58 26.94 3.68
N GLU A 319 19.74 26.41 4.89
CA GLU A 319 18.79 26.55 5.98
C GLU A 319 18.36 28.03 5.97
N PRO A 320 17.09 28.36 5.67
CA PRO A 320 16.67 29.76 5.66
C PRO A 320 17.02 30.31 7.04
N ALA A 321 17.89 31.32 7.05
CA ALA A 321 18.50 31.84 8.26
C ALA A 321 17.42 32.16 9.29
N ALA A 322 17.31 31.32 10.31
CA ALA A 322 16.68 31.57 11.60
C ALA A 322 15.29 32.26 11.63
N GLU A 323 14.45 32.12 10.60
CA GLU A 323 13.03 32.42 10.74
C GLU A 323 12.27 31.10 10.75
N LYS A 324 11.94 30.62 11.96
CA LYS A 324 11.10 29.44 12.17
C LYS A 324 9.70 29.75 11.64
N SER A 325 9.50 29.73 10.33
CA SER A 325 8.19 29.62 9.70
C SER A 325 7.54 28.39 10.32
N ARG A 326 6.62 28.64 11.27
CA ARG A 326 5.90 27.57 11.95
C ARG A 326 5.08 26.88 10.87
N VAL A 327 5.48 25.65 10.51
CA VAL A 327 4.57 24.70 9.88
C VAL A 327 3.48 24.41 10.90
N THR A 328 2.44 25.23 10.88
CA THR A 328 1.28 25.06 11.75
C THR A 328 0.51 23.84 11.31
N LYS A 329 0.19 22.96 12.25
CA LYS A 329 -0.74 21.85 12.02
C LYS A 329 -2.13 22.46 11.81
N VAL A 330 -2.49 22.76 10.57
CA VAL A 330 -3.86 23.19 10.23
C VAL A 330 -4.82 22.04 10.55
N SER A 331 -5.98 22.37 11.10
CA SER A 331 -6.98 21.38 11.54
C SER A 331 -7.32 20.40 10.42
N ALA A 332 -7.12 19.11 10.70
CA ALA A 332 -7.06 17.99 9.76
C ALA A 332 -8.31 17.81 8.88
N ALA A 333 -9.44 18.37 9.31
CA ALA A 333 -10.76 18.10 8.75
C ALA A 333 -11.01 18.78 7.39
N ASN A 334 -10.45 19.98 7.17
CA ASN A 334 -10.78 20.79 5.99
C ASN A 334 -9.67 20.81 4.92
N VAL A 335 -8.49 20.24 5.21
CA VAL A 335 -7.32 20.31 4.30
C VAL A 335 -7.12 19.02 3.50
N GLN A 336 -7.48 17.86 4.06
CA GLN A 336 -7.45 16.61 3.30
C GLN A 336 -8.38 16.67 2.06
N SER A 337 -9.41 17.51 2.10
CA SER A 337 -10.30 17.81 0.97
C SER A 337 -9.67 18.61 -0.17
N HIS A 338 -8.40 19.02 -0.11
CA HIS A 338 -7.72 19.76 -1.20
C HIS A 338 -6.39 19.15 -1.67
N THR A 339 -6.14 17.87 -1.43
CA THR A 339 -4.88 17.21 -1.83
C THR A 339 -5.03 16.29 -3.03
N ILE A 340 -4.31 16.57 -4.11
CA ILE A 340 -4.16 15.71 -5.30
C ILE A 340 -2.90 14.87 -5.14
N VAL A 341 -2.97 13.60 -5.55
CA VAL A 341 -1.80 12.70 -5.58
C VAL A 341 -1.38 12.53 -7.03
N LEU A 342 -0.18 13.03 -7.36
CA LEU A 342 0.44 12.84 -8.66
C LEU A 342 1.53 11.77 -8.53
N ASP A 343 1.28 10.61 -9.14
CA ASP A 343 2.22 9.49 -9.21
C ASP A 343 2.92 9.50 -10.56
N ILE A 344 4.19 9.90 -10.57
CA ILE A 344 5.05 9.81 -11.77
C ILE A 344 5.78 8.48 -11.69
N SER A 345 5.62 7.64 -12.71
CA SER A 345 6.22 6.29 -12.75
C SER A 345 6.98 6.07 -14.05
N VAL A 346 8.14 5.41 -13.97
CA VAL A 346 8.92 5.00 -15.14
C VAL A 346 8.51 3.60 -15.53
N LYS A 347 7.95 3.46 -16.73
CA LYS A 347 7.57 2.19 -17.34
C LYS A 347 8.82 1.33 -17.55
N VAL A 348 8.69 0.03 -17.29
CA VAL A 348 9.72 -0.92 -17.67
C VAL A 348 9.72 -1.02 -19.20
N ASP A 349 10.80 -0.58 -19.85
CA ASP A 349 10.99 -0.76 -21.29
C ASP A 349 11.09 -2.26 -21.60
N GLU A 350 10.03 -2.84 -22.19
CA GLU A 350 9.95 -4.26 -22.51
C GLU A 350 11.08 -4.70 -23.45
N GLY A 351 11.50 -3.81 -24.37
CA GLY A 351 12.57 -4.05 -25.33
C GLY A 351 13.98 -3.96 -24.73
N ARG A 352 14.14 -3.28 -23.59
CA ARG A 352 15.43 -3.11 -22.88
C ARG A 352 15.38 -3.60 -21.44
N THR A 353 14.51 -4.57 -21.14
CA THR A 353 14.48 -5.17 -19.81
C THR A 353 15.87 -5.73 -19.48
N PRO A 354 16.54 -5.24 -18.41
CA PRO A 354 17.83 -5.78 -18.06
C PRO A 354 17.65 -7.25 -17.70
N ALA A 355 18.56 -8.11 -18.20
CA ALA A 355 18.41 -9.56 -18.13
C ALA A 355 18.10 -10.07 -16.72
N TRP A 356 18.64 -9.42 -15.68
CA TRP A 356 18.37 -9.79 -14.29
C TRP A 356 16.90 -9.62 -13.88
N ILE A 357 16.16 -8.62 -14.38
CA ILE A 357 14.72 -8.47 -14.08
C ILE A 357 13.93 -9.59 -14.74
N THR A 358 14.25 -9.91 -15.99
CA THR A 358 13.63 -11.03 -16.71
C THR A 358 13.94 -12.36 -16.02
N SER A 359 15.17 -12.57 -15.57
CA SER A 359 15.55 -13.73 -14.75
C SER A 359 14.81 -13.76 -13.42
N LEU A 360 14.62 -12.62 -12.74
CA LEU A 360 13.85 -12.55 -11.51
C LEU A 360 12.37 -12.85 -11.73
N ARG A 361 11.77 -12.40 -12.83
CA ARG A 361 10.38 -12.74 -13.21
C ARG A 361 10.24 -14.24 -13.43
N LEU A 362 11.16 -14.84 -14.17
CA LEU A 362 11.19 -16.29 -14.38
C LEU A 362 11.39 -17.05 -13.07
N PHE A 363 12.33 -16.59 -12.24
CA PHE A 363 12.62 -17.17 -10.94
C PHE A 363 11.40 -17.06 -10.00
N SER A 364 10.74 -15.91 -9.95
CA SER A 364 9.53 -15.70 -9.15
C SER A 364 8.43 -16.69 -9.52
N ARG A 365 8.18 -16.88 -10.82
CA ARG A 365 7.23 -17.89 -11.32
C ARG A 365 7.65 -19.32 -10.94
N ALA A 366 8.93 -19.66 -11.09
CA ALA A 366 9.44 -20.97 -10.71
C ALA A 366 9.31 -21.24 -9.20
N VAL A 367 9.58 -20.22 -8.37
CA VAL A 367 9.42 -20.29 -6.91
C VAL A 367 7.95 -20.43 -6.53
N SER A 368 7.05 -19.68 -7.18
CA SER A 368 5.60 -19.81 -6.97
C SER A 368 5.10 -21.23 -7.27
N VAL A 369 5.49 -21.80 -8.41
CA VAL A 369 5.19 -23.20 -8.76
C VAL A 369 5.81 -24.18 -7.75
N THR A 370 7.06 -23.95 -7.33
CA THR A 370 7.74 -24.80 -6.35
C THR A 370 7.01 -24.80 -5.02
N ILE A 371 6.57 -23.64 -4.53
CA ILE A 371 5.80 -23.52 -3.29
C ILE A 371 4.43 -24.18 -3.41
N TYR A 372 3.79 -24.10 -4.58
CA TYR A 372 2.55 -24.82 -4.83
C TYR A 372 2.74 -26.34 -4.72
N VAL A 373 3.75 -26.89 -5.40
CA VAL A 373 4.06 -28.33 -5.38
C VAL A 373 4.48 -28.76 -3.98
N PHE A 374 5.35 -27.98 -3.33
CA PHE A 374 5.82 -28.23 -1.98
C PHE A 374 4.67 -28.19 -0.96
N GLY A 375 3.81 -27.18 -1.02
CA GLY A 375 2.62 -27.07 -0.17
C GLY A 375 1.68 -28.26 -0.34
N THR A 376 1.40 -28.65 -1.59
CA THR A 376 0.61 -29.84 -1.91
C THR A 376 1.23 -31.10 -1.31
N SER A 377 2.56 -31.26 -1.41
CA SER A 377 3.28 -32.39 -0.82
C SER A 377 3.26 -32.39 0.71
N ILE A 378 3.35 -31.22 1.34
CA ILE A 378 3.22 -31.09 2.80
C ILE A 378 1.84 -31.58 3.21
N PHE A 379 0.76 -31.02 2.62
CA PHE A 379 -0.61 -31.37 3.01
C PHE A 379 -0.93 -32.84 2.75
N ALA A 380 -0.39 -33.44 1.67
CA ALA A 380 -0.50 -34.87 1.41
C ALA A 380 0.21 -35.75 2.46
N ALA A 381 1.24 -35.21 3.12
CA ALA A 381 2.04 -35.91 4.13
C ALA A 381 1.65 -35.54 5.58
N VAL A 382 0.63 -34.70 5.78
CA VAL A 382 0.09 -34.40 7.12
C VAL A 382 -0.82 -35.55 7.55
N ALA A 383 -0.53 -36.10 8.72
CA ALA A 383 -1.36 -37.09 9.38
C ALA A 383 -2.29 -36.43 10.41
N LEU A 384 -3.34 -37.15 10.81
CA LEU A 384 -4.34 -36.71 11.79
C LEU A 384 -5.04 -35.38 11.40
N LEU A 385 -5.07 -35.02 10.12
CA LEU A 385 -5.75 -33.81 9.67
C LEU A 385 -7.25 -34.06 9.56
N ALA A 386 -8.03 -33.58 10.52
CA ALA A 386 -9.48 -33.72 10.47
C ALA A 386 -10.09 -32.92 9.32
N LEU A 387 -10.99 -33.56 8.55
CA LEU A 387 -11.75 -32.92 7.47
C LEU A 387 -12.50 -31.65 7.91
N PRO A 388 -13.28 -31.63 9.02
CA PRO A 388 -13.97 -30.40 9.44
C PRO A 388 -13.02 -29.24 9.74
N MET A 389 -11.82 -29.53 10.25
CA MET A 389 -10.80 -28.51 10.54
C MET A 389 -10.20 -27.95 9.24
N SER A 390 -9.94 -28.81 8.26
CA SER A 390 -9.49 -28.37 6.92
C SER A 390 -10.52 -27.47 6.23
N GLN A 391 -11.80 -27.83 6.30
CA GLN A 391 -12.90 -27.04 5.75
C GLN A 391 -13.03 -25.69 6.46
N MET A 392 -12.91 -25.67 7.79
CA MET A 392 -12.92 -24.44 8.58
C MET A 392 -11.81 -23.48 8.12
N ILE A 393 -10.57 -23.95 8.00
CA ILE A 393 -9.47 -23.10 7.51
C ILE A 393 -9.77 -22.61 6.10
N LEU A 394 -10.20 -23.51 5.21
CA LEU A 394 -10.50 -23.15 3.82
C LEU A 394 -11.55 -22.03 3.77
N ILE A 395 -12.63 -22.14 4.54
CA ILE A 395 -13.67 -21.11 4.63
C ILE A 395 -13.11 -19.81 5.21
N LEU A 396 -12.30 -19.87 6.27
CA LEU A 396 -11.68 -18.69 6.88
C LEU A 396 -10.75 -17.97 5.90
N VAL A 397 -9.88 -18.72 5.24
CA VAL A 397 -8.92 -18.21 4.26
C VAL A 397 -9.64 -17.65 3.03
N MET A 398 -10.59 -18.40 2.46
CA MET A 398 -11.35 -17.98 1.29
C MET A 398 -12.21 -16.76 1.62
N GLY A 399 -12.90 -16.79 2.76
CA GLY A 399 -13.68 -15.66 3.27
C GLY A 399 -12.80 -14.43 3.43
N ALA A 400 -11.67 -14.56 4.13
CA ALA A 400 -10.72 -13.47 4.30
C ALA A 400 -10.23 -12.92 2.95
N GLY A 401 -9.88 -13.79 2.00
CA GLY A 401 -9.50 -13.42 0.64
C GLY A 401 -10.59 -12.61 -0.07
N VAL A 402 -11.81 -13.13 -0.13
CA VAL A 402 -12.95 -12.46 -0.80
C VAL A 402 -13.31 -11.13 -0.13
N PHE A 403 -13.42 -11.11 1.20
CA PHE A 403 -13.77 -9.90 1.95
C PHE A 403 -12.67 -8.84 1.86
N SER A 404 -11.40 -9.22 1.90
CA SER A 404 -10.29 -8.27 1.77
C SER A 404 -10.31 -7.55 0.42
N ARG A 405 -10.70 -8.25 -0.66
CA ARG A 405 -10.88 -7.67 -2.00
C ARG A 405 -12.10 -6.76 -2.08
N ALA A 406 -13.24 -7.22 -1.57
CA ALA A 406 -14.45 -6.39 -1.54
C ALA A 406 -14.21 -5.09 -0.75
N LEU A 407 -13.44 -5.18 0.34
CA LEU A 407 -13.04 -4.03 1.15
C LEU A 407 -12.03 -3.14 0.42
N ALA A 408 -11.03 -3.69 -0.28
CA ALA A 408 -10.11 -2.92 -1.13
C ALA A 408 -10.87 -2.13 -2.20
N ALA A 409 -11.75 -2.81 -2.94
CA ALA A 409 -12.62 -2.20 -3.96
C ALA A 409 -13.52 -1.10 -3.36
N GLY A 410 -14.09 -1.37 -2.18
CA GLY A 410 -14.93 -0.46 -1.43
C GLY A 410 -14.18 0.79 -0.94
N LEU A 411 -12.96 0.63 -0.41
CA LEU A 411 -12.12 1.75 0.00
C LEU A 411 -11.79 2.67 -1.17
N ILE A 412 -11.44 2.11 -2.33
CA ILE A 412 -11.17 2.88 -3.55
C ILE A 412 -12.44 3.61 -4.02
N SER A 413 -13.61 2.95 -3.97
CA SER A 413 -14.89 3.58 -4.33
C SER A 413 -15.25 4.72 -3.39
N LEU A 414 -15.13 4.52 -2.08
CA LEU A 414 -15.40 5.53 -1.07
C LEU A 414 -14.48 6.73 -1.24
N MET A 415 -13.22 6.51 -1.57
CA MET A 415 -12.30 7.62 -1.85
C MET A 415 -12.67 8.44 -3.08
N ARG A 416 -13.12 7.76 -4.13
CA ARG A 416 -13.64 8.43 -5.33
C ARG A 416 -14.86 9.27 -4.97
N GLU A 417 -15.79 8.70 -4.20
CA GLU A 417 -16.99 9.38 -3.75
C GLU A 417 -16.65 10.60 -2.91
N GLN A 418 -15.79 10.47 -1.89
CA GLN A 418 -15.41 11.58 -1.01
C GLN A 418 -14.50 12.63 -1.69
N GLY A 419 -14.13 12.46 -2.96
CA GLY A 419 -13.26 13.39 -3.68
C GLY A 419 -11.83 13.46 -3.14
N LEU A 420 -11.46 12.54 -2.23
CA LEU A 420 -10.15 12.50 -1.57
C LEU A 420 -9.06 11.88 -2.45
N GLY A 421 -9.43 11.25 -3.56
CA GLY A 421 -8.55 10.41 -4.37
C GLY A 421 -8.47 10.81 -5.84
N SER A 422 -8.31 12.09 -6.18
CA SER A 422 -7.81 12.43 -7.52
C SER A 422 -6.35 11.99 -7.60
N VAL A 423 -6.14 10.71 -7.92
CA VAL A 423 -4.83 10.17 -8.26
C VAL A 423 -4.64 10.36 -9.76
N ILE A 424 -3.55 11.02 -10.12
CA ILE A 424 -3.08 11.15 -11.50
C ILE A 424 -1.85 10.26 -11.61
N LEU A 425 -1.94 9.19 -12.38
CA LEU A 425 -0.78 8.38 -12.75
C LEU A 425 -0.23 8.91 -14.07
N VAL A 426 1.04 9.29 -14.07
CA VAL A 426 1.79 9.69 -15.26
C VAL A 426 2.88 8.66 -15.50
N CYS A 427 2.86 8.01 -16.65
CA CYS A 427 3.84 7.01 -17.04
C CYS A 427 4.80 7.58 -18.09
N THR A 428 6.09 7.30 -17.92
CA THR A 428 7.15 7.74 -18.84
C THR A 428 8.14 6.62 -19.10
N ASP A 429 8.87 6.65 -20.22
CA ASP A 429 9.90 5.63 -20.51
C ASP A 429 11.27 5.94 -19.91
N SER A 430 11.52 7.20 -19.58
CA SER A 430 12.84 7.68 -19.18
C SER A 430 12.79 8.35 -17.83
N GLU A 431 13.79 8.03 -16.99
CA GLU A 431 13.99 8.70 -15.71
C GLU A 431 14.23 10.20 -15.88
N ILE A 432 14.86 10.61 -16.98
CA ILE A 432 15.10 12.02 -17.30
C ILE A 432 13.79 12.74 -17.55
N ALA A 433 12.86 12.10 -18.27
CA ALA A 433 11.53 12.64 -18.50
C ALA A 433 10.79 12.76 -17.17
N ALA A 434 10.82 11.72 -16.32
CA ALA A 434 10.18 11.76 -15.01
C ALA A 434 10.73 12.87 -14.09
N ASP A 435 12.05 13.06 -14.03
CA ASP A 435 12.66 14.14 -13.24
C ASP A 435 12.25 15.52 -13.78
N ARG A 436 12.16 15.69 -15.10
CA ARG A 436 11.68 16.95 -15.71
C ARG A 436 10.20 17.20 -15.41
N LEU A 437 9.35 16.18 -15.49
CA LEU A 437 7.93 16.30 -15.15
C LEU A 437 7.72 16.63 -13.68
N LEU A 438 8.59 16.11 -12.80
CA LEU A 438 8.58 16.46 -11.39
C LEU A 438 8.89 17.94 -11.18
N VAL A 439 9.89 18.49 -11.90
CA VAL A 439 10.19 19.93 -11.90
C VAL A 439 9.01 20.74 -12.45
N GLN A 440 8.43 20.33 -13.58
CA GLN A 440 7.27 21.01 -14.17
C GLN A 440 6.04 20.99 -13.27
N ALA A 441 5.84 19.91 -12.50
CA ALA A 441 4.79 19.85 -11.50
C ALA A 441 5.02 20.88 -10.38
N LEU A 442 6.27 21.09 -9.95
CA LEU A 442 6.62 22.12 -8.95
C LEU A 442 6.50 23.54 -9.50
N GLU A 443 6.80 23.75 -10.79
CA GLU A 443 6.60 25.04 -11.46
C GLU A 443 5.13 25.45 -11.52
N PHE A 444 4.22 24.49 -11.59
CA PHE A 444 2.79 24.76 -11.69
C PHE A 444 2.31 25.72 -10.58
N GLY A 445 2.81 25.58 -9.35
CA GLY A 445 2.47 26.51 -8.27
C GLY A 445 3.29 27.79 -8.21
N SER A 446 4.40 27.89 -8.96
CA SER A 446 5.23 29.10 -9.02
C SER A 446 4.75 30.10 -10.05
N LEU A 447 3.99 29.67 -11.07
CA LEU A 447 3.59 30.52 -12.20
C LEU A 447 2.63 31.64 -11.80
N ASP A 448 1.76 31.41 -10.83
CA ASP A 448 0.65 32.32 -10.54
C ASP A 448 0.92 33.28 -9.37
N GLY A 449 2.06 33.17 -8.69
CA GLY A 449 2.45 34.04 -7.55
C GLY A 449 1.53 34.00 -6.30
N ASP A 450 0.29 33.53 -6.46
CA ASP A 450 -0.80 33.64 -5.49
C ASP A 450 -1.59 32.33 -5.34
N SER A 451 -1.16 31.25 -6.03
CA SER A 451 -1.92 29.99 -6.08
C SER A 451 -2.02 29.22 -4.76
N GLY A 452 -1.28 29.62 -3.71
CA GLY A 452 -1.33 28.95 -2.40
C GLY A 452 -1.02 27.45 -2.47
N LEU A 453 -0.35 26.96 -3.51
CA LEU A 453 -0.09 25.54 -3.69
C LEU A 453 1.14 25.09 -2.90
N THR A 454 0.97 24.02 -2.12
CA THR A 454 2.06 23.34 -1.42
C THR A 454 2.28 21.96 -2.05
N PHE A 455 3.53 21.63 -2.38
CA PHE A 455 3.92 20.34 -2.94
C PHE A 455 4.75 19.56 -1.93
N GLU A 456 4.43 18.30 -1.69
CA GLU A 456 5.28 17.41 -0.90
C GLU A 456 5.84 16.26 -1.75
N VAL A 457 7.16 16.17 -1.82
CA VAL A 457 7.91 15.16 -2.58
C VAL A 457 8.93 14.48 -1.66
N ASP A 458 8.82 13.17 -1.46
CA ASP A 458 9.73 12.39 -0.58
C ASP A 458 9.90 12.99 0.85
N GLY A 459 8.88 13.67 1.35
CA GLY A 459 8.87 14.35 2.65
C GLY A 459 9.45 15.76 2.63
N GLN A 460 9.91 16.28 1.50
CA GLN A 460 10.26 17.70 1.35
C GLN A 460 9.05 18.51 0.94
N ILE A 461 8.87 19.65 1.58
CA ILE A 461 7.72 20.54 1.39
C ILE A 461 8.19 21.73 0.59
N TRP A 462 7.50 21.99 -0.51
CA TRP A 462 7.79 23.04 -1.46
C TRP A 462 6.60 23.98 -1.56
N SER A 463 6.85 25.29 -1.55
CA SER A 463 5.86 26.33 -1.76
C SER A 463 6.53 27.44 -2.58
N GLU A 464 5.82 27.99 -3.55
CA GLU A 464 6.34 29.07 -4.44
C GLU A 464 7.71 28.73 -5.05
N GLY A 465 7.92 27.47 -5.43
CA GLY A 465 9.19 26.99 -5.98
C GLY A 465 10.38 27.01 -5.01
N LYS A 466 10.16 27.15 -3.69
CA LYS A 466 11.19 27.09 -2.65
C LYS A 466 10.91 25.92 -1.70
N CYS A 467 11.96 25.24 -1.24
CA CYS A 467 11.85 24.20 -0.23
C CYS A 467 11.72 24.87 1.15
N VAL A 468 10.57 24.69 1.80
CA VAL A 468 10.20 25.38 3.05
C VAL A 468 10.41 24.50 4.28
N GLY A 469 10.49 23.19 4.10
CA GLY A 469 10.66 22.27 5.21
C GLY A 469 10.78 20.81 4.82
N ARG A 470 10.99 19.97 5.84
CA ARG A 470 11.13 18.52 5.68
C ARG A 470 10.36 17.78 6.77
N ARG A 471 9.75 16.67 6.37
CA ARG A 471 9.04 15.71 7.21
C ARG A 471 9.65 14.32 7.09
N SER A 472 9.45 13.50 8.11
CA SER A 472 9.80 12.08 8.06
C SER A 472 9.00 11.36 6.97
N ARG A 473 9.73 10.76 6.02
CA ARG A 473 9.21 9.96 4.91
C ARG A 473 8.46 8.71 5.39
N TRP A 474 8.84 8.17 6.55
CA TRP A 474 8.30 6.91 7.07
C TRP A 474 6.80 6.94 7.29
N TRP A 475 6.25 8.05 7.80
CA TRP A 475 4.82 8.16 8.03
C TRP A 475 4.03 8.11 6.73
N ARG A 476 4.51 8.78 5.66
CA ARG A 476 3.87 8.71 4.34
C ARG A 476 4.04 7.35 3.68
N LEU A 477 5.18 6.69 3.86
CA LEU A 477 5.42 5.35 3.33
C LEU A 477 4.48 4.30 3.95
N ILE A 478 4.08 4.49 5.21
CA ILE A 478 3.23 3.57 5.94
C ILE A 478 1.74 3.91 5.77
N LEU A 479 1.37 5.17 6.01
CA LEU A 479 -0.03 5.62 6.08
C LEU A 479 -0.55 6.26 4.77
N GLY A 480 0.34 6.53 3.81
CA GLY A 480 -0.02 7.13 2.52
C GLY A 480 -0.78 8.45 2.67
N ILE A 481 -1.99 8.52 2.10
CA ILE A 481 -2.83 9.72 2.09
C ILE A 481 -3.45 10.06 3.46
N LEU A 482 -3.46 9.12 4.41
CA LEU A 482 -3.98 9.38 5.76
C LEU A 482 -3.11 10.38 6.53
N VAL A 483 -1.85 10.52 6.13
CA VAL A 483 -0.96 11.52 6.69
C VAL A 483 -1.49 12.90 6.34
N GLN A 484 -1.71 13.73 7.36
CA GLN A 484 -2.11 15.12 7.16
C GLN A 484 -1.14 15.80 6.17
N PRO A 485 -1.65 16.46 5.12
CA PRO A 485 -0.79 17.18 4.20
C PRO A 485 -0.07 18.31 4.94
N ALA A 486 1.13 18.64 4.50
CA ALA A 486 1.81 19.84 4.97
C ALA A 486 1.11 21.08 4.37
N VAL A 487 0.79 22.05 5.22
CA VAL A 487 0.34 23.37 4.81
C VAL A 487 1.31 24.37 5.39
N VAL A 488 1.89 25.20 4.53
CA VAL A 488 2.74 26.31 4.95
C VAL A 488 1.81 27.48 5.23
N ALA A 489 1.70 27.93 6.49
CA ALA A 489 0.90 29.11 6.78
C ALA A 489 1.55 30.33 6.10
N ARG A 490 0.76 31.08 5.32
CA ARG A 490 1.20 32.34 4.75
C ARG A 490 1.43 33.27 5.94
N SER A 491 2.67 33.69 6.17
CA SER A 491 2.90 34.78 7.10
C SER A 491 2.34 36.01 6.42
N ASP A 492 1.16 36.45 6.83
CA ASP A 492 0.64 37.76 6.47
C ASP A 492 1.60 38.80 7.04
N TYR A 493 2.66 39.10 6.27
CA TYR A 493 3.40 40.34 6.38
C TYR A 493 2.46 41.44 5.89
N SER A 494 1.39 41.68 6.65
CA SER A 494 0.74 42.97 6.67
C SER A 494 1.82 43.94 7.10
N THR A 495 2.38 44.60 6.09
CA THR A 495 3.31 45.68 6.25
C THR A 495 2.57 46.69 7.11
N SER A 496 2.91 46.72 8.40
CA SER A 496 2.66 47.85 9.28
C SER A 496 3.51 48.99 8.77
N ARG A 497 3.13 49.49 7.58
CA ARG A 497 3.44 50.83 7.13
C ARG A 497 2.65 51.71 8.07
N SER A 498 3.24 51.99 9.23
CA SER A 498 2.84 53.11 10.05
C SER A 498 2.90 54.32 9.11
N ILE A 499 1.71 54.78 8.72
CA ILE A 499 1.49 56.11 8.22
C ILE A 499 1.94 57.03 9.37
N THR A 500 3.22 57.41 9.36
CA THR A 500 3.63 58.66 10.00
C THR A 500 3.17 59.77 9.08
N GLU A 501 1.86 60.04 9.10
CA GLU A 501 1.33 61.35 8.77
C GLU A 501 1.88 62.31 9.82
N GLY A 502 2.93 63.03 9.45
CA GLY A 502 3.34 64.23 10.14
C GLY A 502 2.27 65.31 9.92
N SER A 503 1.24 65.31 10.77
CA SER A 503 0.41 66.49 11.00
C SER A 503 0.80 67.08 12.35
N GLY A 504 1.84 67.90 12.33
CA GLY A 504 2.21 68.76 13.45
C GLY A 504 1.26 69.95 13.52
N MET A 505 0.17 69.80 14.27
CA MET A 505 -0.67 70.92 14.69
C MET A 505 -0.16 71.41 16.05
N VAL A 506 0.49 72.57 16.05
CA VAL A 506 0.96 73.26 17.26
C VAL A 506 -0.22 74.00 17.87
N ASP A 507 -0.73 73.47 18.98
CA ASP A 507 -1.65 74.18 19.86
C ASP A 507 -0.89 75.22 20.69
N VAL A 508 -1.16 76.50 20.41
CA VAL A 508 -0.79 77.63 21.28
C VAL A 508 -1.83 77.72 22.39
N LYS A 509 -1.45 77.30 23.60
CA LYS A 509 -2.19 77.61 24.83
C LYS A 509 -1.50 78.76 25.55
N THR A 510 -2.06 79.96 25.41
CA THR A 510 -1.82 81.10 26.29
C THR A 510 -2.63 80.89 27.58
N THR A 511 -1.94 80.85 28.72
CA THR A 511 -2.54 81.06 30.04
C THR A 511 -1.78 82.17 30.74
N SER A 512 -2.52 83.23 31.06
CA SER A 512 -2.28 84.18 32.14
C SER A 512 -2.26 83.51 33.51
#